data_AF-X0SXE2-F1
#
_entry.id   AF-X0SXE2-F1
#
_cell.length_a   1.000
_cell.length_b   1.000
_cell.length_c   1.000
_cell.angle_alpha   90.00
_cell.angle_beta   90.00
_cell.angle_gamma   90.00
#
_symmetry.space_group_name_H-M   'P 1'
#
loop_
_entity.id
_entity.type
_entity.pdbx_description
1 polymer ?
#
loop_
_entity_poly.entity_id
_entity_poly.type
_entity_poly.pdbx_seq_one_letter_code
_entity_poly.pdbx_strand_id
1 'polypeptide(L)' 'MDLIIKELTPGLIKDFLNFFDNIAFSDNPEWGGCYCHFYHFPGNMEDWEQATKEKNRNATITLIKEE' A
#
# COMPACT_ATOMS: atom_id res chain seq x y z
N MET A 1 -19.98 7.42 -17.61
CA MET A 1 -18.94 6.61 -16.96
C MET A 1 -19.44 6.33 -15.57
N ASP A 2 -19.84 5.11 -15.29
CA ASP A 2 -20.33 4.74 -13.96
C ASP A 2 -19.12 4.31 -13.12
N LEU A 3 -18.75 5.15 -12.16
CA LEU A 3 -17.67 4.86 -11.22
C LEU A 3 -18.28 4.22 -9.97
N ILE A 4 -17.79 3.05 -9.59
CA ILE A 4 -18.19 2.36 -8.37
C ILE A 4 -17.04 2.44 -7.37
N ILE A 5 -17.28 3.08 -6.23
CA ILE A 5 -16.33 3.16 -5.12
C ILE A 5 -16.64 2.01 -4.15
N LYS A 6 -15.60 1.27 -3.73
CA LYS A 6 -15.72 0.14 -2.81
C LYS A 6 -14.72 0.30 -1.66
N GLU A 7 -15.10 -0.19 -0.49
CA GLU A 7 -14.20 -0.39 0.63
C GLU A 7 -13.12 -1.42 0.28
N LEU A 8 -11.91 -1.22 0.77
CA LEU A 8 -10.80 -2.16 0.61
C LEU A 8 -10.99 -3.34 1.57
N THR A 9 -11.44 -4.47 1.05
CA THR A 9 -11.60 -5.72 1.81
C THR A 9 -10.48 -6.72 1.46
N PRO A 10 -10.26 -7.78 2.27
CA PRO A 10 -9.34 -8.86 1.91
C PRO A 10 -9.54 -9.42 0.50
N GLY A 11 -10.78 -9.41 0.00
CA GLY A 11 -11.11 -9.88 -1.35
C GLY A 11 -10.53 -9.02 -2.49
N LEU A 12 -10.19 -7.75 -2.23
CA LEU A 12 -9.66 -6.79 -3.20
C LEU A 12 -8.13 -6.61 -3.12
N ILE A 13 -7.46 -7.38 -2.27
CA ILE A 13 -6.00 -7.24 -2.04
C ILE A 13 -5.17 -7.35 -3.32
N LYS A 14 -5.57 -8.22 -4.25
CA LYS A 14 -4.84 -8.41 -5.52
C LYS A 14 -4.92 -7.17 -6.40
N ASP A 15 -6.09 -6.55 -6.48
CA ASP A 15 -6.31 -5.33 -7.26
C ASP A 15 -5.53 -4.16 -6.65
N PHE A 16 -5.56 -4.03 -5.31
CA PHE A 16 -4.76 -3.05 -4.57
C PHE A 16 -3.26 -3.22 -4.85
N LEU A 17 -2.73 -4.43 -4.71
CA LEU A 17 -1.31 -4.70 -4.95
C LEU A 17 -0.93 -4.45 -6.40
N ASN A 18 -1.74 -4.89 -7.36
CA ASN A 18 -1.47 -4.64 -8.78
C ASN A 18 -1.46 -3.14 -9.10
N PHE A 19 -2.35 -2.36 -8.50
CA PHE A 19 -2.37 -0.92 -8.66
C PHE A 19 -1.04 -0.31 -8.19
N PHE A 20 -0.59 -0.58 -6.97
CA PHE A 20 0.68 -0.04 -6.45
C PHE A 20 1.94 -0.62 -7.11
N ASP A 21 1.90 -1.87 -7.54
CA ASP A 21 3.07 -2.55 -8.12
C ASP A 21 3.31 -2.12 -9.58
N ASN A 22 2.24 -1.80 -10.33
CA ASN A 22 2.32 -1.67 -11.79
C ASN A 22 1.66 -0.41 -12.39
N ILE A 23 0.74 0.25 -11.70
CA ILE A 23 -0.10 1.32 -12.29
C ILE A 23 0.17 2.66 -11.63
N ALA A 24 0.08 2.70 -10.30
CA ALA A 24 0.32 3.90 -9.52
C ALA A 24 1.78 4.32 -9.66
N PHE A 25 1.99 5.64 -9.73
CA PHE A 25 3.33 6.23 -9.73
C PHE A 25 4.24 5.79 -10.88
N SER A 26 3.67 5.40 -12.04
CA SER A 26 4.44 5.09 -13.26
C SER A 26 5.41 6.21 -13.66
N ASP A 27 5.01 7.45 -13.39
CA ASP A 27 5.78 8.65 -13.71
C ASP A 27 6.74 9.06 -12.58
N ASN A 28 6.58 8.51 -11.37
CA ASN A 28 7.38 8.82 -10.16
C ASN A 28 7.64 7.54 -9.34
N PRO A 29 8.42 6.56 -9.86
CA PRO A 29 8.53 5.23 -9.25
C PRO A 29 9.01 5.22 -7.80
N GLU A 30 9.75 6.24 -7.38
CA GLU A 30 10.24 6.44 -6.02
C GLU A 30 9.11 6.65 -4.99
N TRP A 31 7.90 7.03 -5.42
CA TRP A 31 6.73 7.17 -4.53
C TRP A 31 5.98 5.85 -4.32
N GLY A 32 6.23 4.83 -5.15
CA GLY A 32 5.54 3.53 -5.11
C GLY A 32 5.91 2.62 -3.93
N GLY A 33 6.62 3.13 -2.92
CA GLY A 33 7.08 2.39 -1.75
C GLY A 33 6.10 2.39 -0.57
N CYS A 34 5.10 3.27 -0.55
CA CYS A 34 4.33 3.55 0.67
C CYS A 34 3.18 2.58 0.91
N TYR A 35 2.51 2.08 -0.13
CA TYR A 35 1.27 1.28 -0.05
C TYR A 35 0.21 1.87 0.90
N CYS A 36 0.16 3.20 1.04
CA CYS A 36 -0.64 3.92 2.05
C CYS A 36 -0.42 3.44 3.50
N HIS A 37 0.68 2.75 3.79
CA HIS A 37 0.96 2.13 5.09
C HIS A 37 1.37 3.14 6.17
N PHE A 38 1.82 4.34 5.80
CA PHE A 38 2.41 5.33 6.72
C PHE A 38 1.57 5.57 7.99
N TYR A 39 0.24 5.71 7.84
CA TYR A 39 -0.65 5.99 8.98
C TYR A 39 -0.89 4.79 9.89
N HIS A 40 -0.52 3.59 9.45
CA HIS A 40 -0.60 2.34 10.22
C HIS A 40 0.80 1.87 10.67
N PHE A 41 1.84 2.60 10.29
CA PHE A 41 3.21 2.24 10.61
C PHE A 41 3.46 2.43 12.12
N PRO A 42 3.93 1.40 12.85
CA PRO A 42 4.06 1.46 14.30
C PRO A 42 5.32 2.20 14.79
N GLY A 43 6.27 2.49 13.89
CA GLY A 43 7.53 3.17 14.23
C GLY A 43 7.43 4.69 14.17
N ASN A 44 8.56 5.35 14.44
CA ASN A 44 8.68 6.80 14.32
C ASN A 44 9.09 7.23 12.90
N MET A 45 9.35 8.53 12.69
CA MET A 45 9.75 9.06 11.38
C MET A 45 11.11 8.54 10.89
N GLU A 46 12.08 8.36 11.80
CA GLU A 46 13.40 7.79 11.46
C GLU A 46 13.25 6.33 10.99
N ASP A 47 12.41 5.55 11.67
CA ASP A 47 12.09 4.18 11.26
C ASP A 47 11.40 4.15 9.88
N TRP A 48 10.53 5.12 9.60
CA TRP A 48 9.83 5.25 8.31
C TRP A 48 10.79 5.59 7.16
N GLU A 49 11.73 6.50 7.39
CA GLU A 49 12.75 6.86 6.40
C GLU A 49 13.63 5.67 6.00
N GLN A 50 13.79 4.68 6.88
CA GLN A 50 14.51 3.43 6.62
C GLN A 50 13.61 2.28 6.13
N ALA A 51 12.29 2.49 6.03
CA ALA A 51 11.36 1.47 5.60
C ALA A 51 11.54 1.14 4.11
N THR A 52 11.51 -0.16 3.77
CA THR A 52 11.65 -0.61 2.39
C THR A 52 10.27 -0.82 1.76
N LYS A 53 10.20 -0.69 0.43
CA LYS A 53 9.01 -1.04 -0.36
C LYS A 53 8.47 -2.42 0.00
N GLU A 54 9.36 -3.41 0.11
CA GLU A 54 8.99 -4.79 0.45
C GLU A 54 8.39 -4.92 1.86
N LYS A 55 8.99 -4.26 2.86
CA LYS A 55 8.46 -4.26 4.24
C LYS A 55 7.06 -3.63 4.28
N ASN A 56 6.89 -2.47 3.66
CA ASN A 56 5.60 -1.78 3.60
C ASN A 56 4.55 -2.62 2.87
N ARG A 57 4.92 -3.26 1.77
CA ARG A 57 4.05 -4.16 1.01
C ARG A 57 3.55 -5.31 1.87
N ASN A 58 4.45 -5.99 2.57
CA ASN A 58 4.11 -7.14 3.40
C ASN A 58 3.29 -6.73 4.64
N ALA A 59 3.64 -5.62 5.29
CA ALA A 59 2.87 -5.11 6.43
C ALA A 59 1.44 -4.71 6.03
N THR A 60 1.28 -4.08 4.86
CA THR A 60 -0.05 -3.74 4.31
C THR A 60 -0.86 -5.00 3.98
N ILE A 61 -0.23 -6.05 3.45
CA ILE A 61 -0.90 -7.34 3.20
C ILE A 61 -1.42 -7.96 4.48
N THR A 62 -0.63 -7.90 5.56
CA THR A 62 -1.05 -8.39 6.88
C THR A 62 -2.23 -7.57 7.40
N LEU A 63 -2.12 -6.24 7.39
CA LEU A 63 -3.18 -5.34 7.85
C LEU A 63 -4.51 -5.58 7.14
N ILE A 64 -4.52 -5.64 5.80
CA ILE A 64 -5.73 -5.87 5.00
C ILE A 64 -6.37 -7.23 5.29
N LYS A 65 -5.61 -8.22 5.75
CA LYS A 65 -6.12 -9.57 6.06
C LYS A 65 -6.63 -9.72 7.49
N GLU A 66 -6.26 -8.80 8.38
CA GLU A 66 -6.64 -8.82 9.79
C GLU A 66 -7.94 -8.02 10.07
N GLU A 67 -8.38 -7.19 9.11
CA GLU A 67 -9.72 -6.56 9.10
C GLU A 67 -10.83 -7.49 8.59
#